data_AF-A0A8T4LX32-F1
#
_entry.id   AF-A0A8T4LX32-F1
#
_cell.length_a   1.000
_cell.length_b   1.000
_cell.length_c   1.000
_cell.angle_alpha   90.00
_cell.angle_beta   90.00
_cell.angle_gamma   90.00
#
_symmetry.space_group_name_H-M   'P 1'
#
loop_
_entity.id
_entity.type
_entity.pdbx_description
1 polymer ?
#
loop_
_entity_poly.entity_id
_entity_poly.type
_entity_poly.pdbx_seq_one_letter_code
_entity_poly.pdbx_strand_id
1 'polypeptide(L)'
;MDIKEFLEIQREFDKKYLEHKNLPVPEQIRHITLHIGKMIGKFSTYCEQQEHGVSYDLTQIINEAIPDLLMHSLRLSNLLNEDLEELYKDRLEILRRKIEKYEG
;
A
#
# COMPACT_ATOMS: atom_id res chain seq x y z
N MET A 1 0.31 15.70 -9.01
CA MET A 1 1.53 14.96 -8.65
C MET A 1 1.38 13.57 -9.24
N ASP A 2 2.30 13.14 -10.09
CA ASP A 2 2.30 11.83 -10.76
C ASP A 2 2.83 10.73 -9.80
N ILE A 3 2.47 9.46 -10.02
CA ILE A 3 2.98 8.32 -9.22
C ILE A 3 4.51 8.28 -9.25
N LYS A 4 5.13 8.68 -10.37
CA LYS A 4 6.59 8.78 -10.51
C LYS A 4 7.19 9.78 -9.51
N GLU A 5 6.54 10.91 -9.29
CA GLU A 5 6.98 11.91 -8.31
C GLU A 5 6.88 11.34 -6.88
N PHE A 6 5.80 10.61 -6.57
CA PHE A 6 5.69 9.90 -5.29
C PHE A 6 6.77 8.83 -5.08
N LEU A 7 7.11 8.07 -6.12
CA LEU A 7 8.18 7.06 -6.07
C LEU A 7 9.54 7.71 -5.81
N GLU A 8 9.81 8.85 -6.42
CA GLU A 8 11.06 9.60 -6.22
C GLU A 8 11.14 10.17 -4.80
N ILE A 9 10.08 10.82 -4.31
CA ILE A 9 9.98 11.29 -2.92
C ILE A 9 10.19 10.13 -1.94
N GLN A 10 9.54 8.99 -2.15
CA GLN A 10 9.70 7.80 -1.31
C GLN A 10 11.14 7.29 -1.34
N ARG A 11 11.78 7.26 -2.51
CA ARG A 11 13.16 6.78 -2.69
C ARG A 11 14.15 7.67 -1.95
N GLU A 12 13.99 8.99 -2.04
CA GLU A 12 14.83 9.94 -1.32
C GLU A 12 14.65 9.82 0.19
N PHE A 13 13.39 9.72 0.65
CA PHE A 13 13.07 9.50 2.05
C PHE A 13 13.72 8.22 2.57
N ASP A 14 13.56 7.10 1.87
CA ASP A 14 14.09 5.80 2.27
C ASP A 14 15.62 5.81 2.30
N LYS A 15 16.25 6.42 1.29
CA LYS A 15 17.71 6.57 1.25
C LYS A 15 18.24 7.33 2.45
N LYS A 16 17.50 8.33 2.94
CA LYS A 16 17.94 9.20 4.05
C LYS A 16 17.60 8.63 5.42
N TYR A 17 16.41 8.06 5.60
CA TYR A 17 15.84 7.78 6.92
C TYR A 17 15.61 6.29 7.21
N LEU A 18 15.65 5.40 6.21
CA LEU A 18 15.36 3.99 6.46
C LEU A 18 16.60 3.27 7.01
N GLU A 19 16.52 2.86 8.28
CA GLU A 19 17.58 2.12 8.98
C GLU A 19 17.88 0.76 8.33
N HIS A 20 16.87 0.15 7.72
CA HIS A 20 16.94 -1.20 7.15
C HIS A 20 17.29 -1.24 5.66
N LYS A 21 17.68 -0.11 5.04
CA LYS A 21 17.99 -0.02 3.60
C LYS A 21 19.15 -0.93 3.15
N ASN A 22 20.01 -1.36 4.08
CA ASN A 22 21.15 -2.22 3.81
C ASN A 22 20.86 -3.71 4.06
N LEU A 23 19.63 -4.08 4.47
CA LEU A 23 19.27 -5.49 4.63
C LEU A 23 19.15 -6.20 3.27
N PRO A 24 19.34 -7.52 3.21
CA PRO A 24 19.03 -8.30 2.01
C PRO A 24 17.58 -8.09 1.56
N VAL A 25 17.32 -8.11 0.25
CA VAL A 25 15.98 -7.89 -0.34
C VAL A 25 14.88 -8.74 0.34
N PRO A 26 15.06 -10.05 0.59
CA PRO A 26 14.03 -10.85 1.29
C PRO A 26 13.67 -10.32 2.69
N GLU A 27 14.66 -9.81 3.42
CA GLU A 27 14.47 -9.25 4.76
C GLU A 27 13.74 -7.90 4.70
N GLN A 28 14.02 -7.09 3.68
CA GLN A 28 13.29 -5.85 3.42
C GLN A 28 11.82 -6.14 3.07
N ILE A 29 11.57 -7.13 2.20
CA ILE A 29 10.20 -7.58 1.89
C ILE A 29 9.49 -8.03 3.15
N ARG A 30 10.12 -8.89 3.97
CA ARG A 30 9.54 -9.33 5.26
C ARG A 30 9.18 -8.15 6.14
N HIS A 31 10.08 -7.17 6.29
CA HIS A 31 9.86 -5.99 7.10
C HIS A 31 8.68 -5.14 6.60
N ILE A 32 8.57 -4.93 5.28
CA ILE A 32 7.45 -4.19 4.69
C ILE A 32 6.13 -4.95 4.91
N THR A 33 6.12 -6.26 4.67
CA THR A 33 4.94 -7.11 4.90
C THR A 33 4.44 -7.04 6.34
N LEU A 34 5.34 -6.97 7.33
CA LEU A 34 4.96 -6.80 8.74
C LEU A 34 4.22 -5.48 8.98
N HIS A 35 4.62 -4.38 8.35
CA HIS A 35 3.91 -3.11 8.49
C HIS A 35 2.57 -3.10 7.75
N ILE A 36 2.50 -3.69 6.54
CA ILE A 36 1.22 -3.89 5.84
C ILE A 36 0.26 -4.68 6.75
N GLY A 37 0.73 -5.75 7.39
CA GLY A 37 -0.07 -6.52 8.35
C GLY A 37 -0.65 -5.69 9.50
N LYS A 38 0.11 -4.72 10.03
CA LYS A 38 -0.40 -3.78 11.04
C LYS A 38 -1.54 -2.90 10.50
N MET A 39 -1.43 -2.45 9.25
CA MET A 39 -2.48 -1.64 8.62
C MET A 39 -3.74 -2.47 8.40
N ILE A 40 -3.61 -3.70 7.91
CA ILE A 40 -4.73 -4.64 7.80
C ILE A 40 -5.40 -4.86 9.16
N GLY A 41 -4.62 -5.00 10.24
CA GLY A 41 -5.16 -5.08 11.60
C GLY A 41 -6.07 -3.90 11.97
N LYS A 42 -5.71 -2.66 11.61
CA LYS A 42 -6.57 -1.48 11.84
C LYS A 42 -7.89 -1.57 11.08
N PHE A 43 -7.87 -2.03 9.83
CA PHE A 43 -9.10 -2.27 9.07
C PHE A 43 -9.95 -3.40 9.68
N SER A 44 -9.31 -4.49 10.13
CA SER A 44 -10.02 -5.59 10.79
C SER A 44 -10.73 -5.12 12.05
N THR A 45 -10.08 -4.32 12.89
CA THR A 45 -10.72 -3.73 14.08
C THR A 45 -11.91 -2.85 13.70
N TYR A 46 -11.79 -2.02 12.66
CA TYR A 46 -12.92 -1.22 12.19
C TYR A 46 -14.10 -2.10 11.75
N CYS A 47 -13.84 -3.14 10.94
CA CYS A 47 -14.89 -4.05 10.48
C CYS A 47 -15.60 -4.74 11.65
N GLU A 48 -14.85 -5.26 12.62
CA GLU A 48 -15.41 -5.91 13.82
C GLU A 48 -16.31 -4.94 14.61
N GLN A 49 -15.89 -3.69 14.79
CA GLN A 49 -16.67 -2.68 15.52
C GLN A 49 -17.98 -2.34 14.78
N GLN A 50 -17.93 -2.25 13.44
CA GLN A 50 -19.13 -2.07 12.62
C GLN A 50 -20.09 -3.25 12.72
N GLU A 51 -19.59 -4.49 12.71
CA GLU A 51 -20.41 -5.70 12.88
C GLU A 51 -21.14 -5.74 14.24
N HIS A 52 -20.53 -5.17 15.28
CA HIS A 52 -21.14 -5.03 16.61
C HIS A 52 -22.03 -3.79 16.77
N GLY A 53 -22.26 -3.02 15.71
CA GLY A 53 -23.06 -1.80 15.76
C GLY A 53 -22.41 -0.67 16.56
N VAL A 54 -21.09 -0.72 16.76
CA VAL A 54 -20.33 0.29 17.50
C VAL A 54 -19.85 1.35 16.52
N SER A 55 -20.12 2.62 16.83
CA SER A 55 -19.55 3.74 16.09
C SER A 55 -18.04 3.75 16.26
N TYR A 56 -17.31 3.59 15.15
CA TYR A 56 -15.86 3.60 15.13
C TYR A 56 -15.35 4.82 14.37
N ASP A 57 -14.38 5.53 14.96
CA ASP A 57 -13.78 6.71 14.36
C ASP A 57 -12.82 6.33 13.22
N LEU A 58 -13.10 6.82 12.02
CA LEU A 58 -12.28 6.56 10.83
C LEU A 58 -10.95 7.32 10.83
N THR A 59 -10.70 8.21 11.78
CA THR A 59 -9.49 9.03 11.86
C THR A 59 -8.21 8.21 11.73
N GLN A 60 -8.11 7.05 12.40
CA GLN A 60 -6.94 6.17 12.30
C GLN A 60 -6.79 5.51 10.93
N ILE A 61 -7.89 5.17 10.27
CA ILE A 61 -7.85 4.60 8.91
C ILE A 61 -7.38 5.66 7.91
N ILE A 62 -7.98 6.85 7.98
CA ILE A 62 -7.75 7.94 7.03
C ILE A 62 -6.35 8.53 7.18
N ASN A 63 -5.91 8.78 8.42
CA ASN A 63 -4.66 9.51 8.66
C ASN A 63 -3.44 8.59 8.80
N GLU A 64 -3.63 7.30 9.05
CA GLU A 64 -2.54 6.36 9.26
C GLU A 64 -2.61 5.19 8.29
N ALA A 65 -3.70 4.41 8.32
CA ALA A 65 -3.72 3.13 7.61
C ALA A 65 -3.61 3.26 6.08
N ILE A 66 -4.39 4.17 5.49
CA ILE A 66 -4.38 4.40 4.03
C ILE A 66 -3.03 5.01 3.57
N PRO A 67 -2.52 6.09 4.18
CA PRO A 67 -1.21 6.66 3.80
C PRO A 67 -0.07 5.65 3.98
N ASP A 68 -0.03 4.90 5.08
CA ASP A 68 1.03 3.92 5.33
C ASP A 68 0.99 2.76 4.33
N LEU A 69 -0.21 2.31 3.93
CA LEU A 69 -0.35 1.30 2.86
C LEU A 69 0.21 1.80 1.54
N LEU A 70 -0.07 3.06 1.17
CA LEU A 70 0.50 3.67 -0.03
C LEU A 70 2.03 3.75 0.07
N MET A 71 2.55 4.27 1.18
CA MET A 71 3.99 4.38 1.45
C MET A 71 4.69 3.02 1.29
N HIS A 72 4.14 1.96 1.90
CA HIS A 72 4.72 0.63 1.83
C HIS A 72 4.60 -0.02 0.43
N SER A 73 3.54 0.30 -0.31
CA SER A 73 3.37 -0.14 -1.70
C SER A 73 4.40 0.53 -2.62
N LEU A 74 4.63 1.84 -2.47
CA LEU A 74 5.67 2.59 -3.18
C LEU A 74 7.06 2.05 -2.84
N ARG A 75 7.31 1.73 -1.56
CA ARG A 75 8.58 1.12 -1.14
C ARG A 75 8.81 -0.24 -1.79
N LEU A 76 7.79 -1.10 -1.90
CA LEU A 76 7.91 -2.38 -2.59
C LEU A 76 8.23 -2.21 -4.08
N SER A 77 7.53 -1.30 -4.75
CA SER A 77 7.82 -0.98 -6.16
C SER A 77 9.24 -0.49 -6.35
N ASN A 78 9.72 0.44 -5.50
CA ASN A 78 11.11 0.91 -5.55
C ASN A 78 12.12 -0.21 -5.26
N LEU A 79 11.84 -1.08 -4.28
CA LEU A 79 12.73 -2.20 -3.91
C LEU A 79 12.86 -3.22 -5.05
N LEU A 80 11.78 -3.49 -5.77
CA LEU A 80 11.73 -4.44 -6.87
C LEU A 80 12.07 -3.80 -8.23
N ASN A 81 12.27 -2.48 -8.27
CA ASN A 81 12.54 -1.70 -9.48
C ASN A 81 11.44 -1.85 -10.55
N GLU A 82 10.18 -1.82 -10.10
CA GLU A 82 9.00 -1.98 -10.96
C GLU A 82 8.29 -0.64 -11.22
N ASP A 83 7.77 -0.46 -12.44
CA ASP A 83 6.94 0.70 -12.77
C ASP A 83 5.50 0.50 -12.24
N LEU A 84 5.25 1.05 -11.05
CA LEU A 84 3.93 0.93 -10.41
C LEU A 84 2.82 1.59 -11.22
N GLU A 85 3.11 2.64 -11.97
CA GLU A 85 2.11 3.35 -12.75
C GLU A 85 1.60 2.49 -13.90
N GLU A 86 2.52 1.86 -14.66
CA GLU A 86 2.16 0.92 -15.73
C GLU A 86 1.44 -0.32 -15.17
N LEU A 87 1.97 -0.93 -14.11
CA LEU A 87 1.35 -2.11 -13.49
C LEU A 87 -0.07 -1.81 -12.98
N TYR A 88 -0.30 -0.61 -12.44
CA TYR A 88 -1.62 -0.19 -11.99
C TYR A 88 -2.59 0.00 -13.15
N LYS A 89 -2.17 0.66 -14.24
CA LYS A 89 -2.98 0.85 -15.46
C LYS A 89 -3.37 -0.49 -16.07
N ASP A 90 -2.42 -1.41 -16.20
CA ASP A 90 -2.67 -2.78 -16.69
C ASP A 90 -3.70 -3.51 -15.82
N ARG A 91 -3.58 -3.36 -14.50
CA ARG A 91 -4.53 -3.98 -13.57
C ARG A 91 -5.94 -3.43 -13.74
N LEU A 92 -6.09 -2.12 -13.91
CA LEU A 92 -7.40 -1.49 -14.15
C LEU A 92 -8.03 -1.99 -15.45
N GLU A 93 -7.25 -2.10 -16.53
CA GLU A 93 -7.74 -2.60 -17.81
C GLU A 93 -8.19 -4.07 -17.71
N ILE A 94 -7.45 -4.92 -16.99
CA ILE A 94 -7.86 -6.30 -16.72
C ILE A 94 -9.17 -6.34 -15.94
N LEU A 95 -9.34 -5.47 -14.94
CA LEU A 95 -10.56 -5.41 -14.13
C LEU A 95 -11.75 -4.91 -14.96
N ARG A 96 -11.56 -3.87 -15.78
CA ARG A 96 -12.58 -3.36 -16.71
C ARG A 96 -13.13 -4.46 -17.60
N ARG A 97 -12.24 -5.21 -18.27
CA ARG A 97 -12.62 -6.33 -19.14
C ARG A 97 -13.38 -7.43 -18.41
N LYS A 98 -13.02 -7.70 -17.15
CA LYS A 98 -13.75 -8.68 -16.33
C LYS A 98 -15.18 -8.21 -16.07
N ILE A 99 -15.35 -6.97 -15.64
CA ILE A 99 -16.67 -6.40 -15.32
C ILE A 99 -17.56 -6.43 -16.58
N GLU A 100 -17.07 -5.93 -17.71
CA GLU A 100 -17.81 -5.90 -18.98
C GLU A 100 -18.26 -7.30 -19.45
N LYS A 101 -17.49 -8.34 -19.12
CA LYS A 101 -17.84 -9.73 -19.45
C LYS A 101 -18.96 -10.30 -18.57
N TYR A 102 -19.13 -9.80 -17.35
CA TYR A 102 -20.18 -10.26 -16.42
C TYR A 102 -21.45 -9.40 -16.48
N GLU A 103 -21.37 -8.22 -17.09
CA GLU A 103 -22.50 -7.30 -17.27
C GLU A 103 -23.14 -7.33 -18.68
N GLY A 104 -22.55 -8.06 -19.64
CA GLY A 104 -23.06 -8.26 -21.00
C GLY A 104 -23.54 -9.68 -21.26
#